data_AF-A0A7S1H9Y6-F1
#
_entry.id   AF-A0A7S1H9Y6-F1
#
_cell.length_a   1.000
_cell.length_b   1.000
_cell.length_c   1.000
_cell.angle_alpha   90.00
_cell.angle_beta   90.00
_cell.angle_gamma   90.00
#
_symmetry.space_group_name_H-M   'P 1'
#
loop_
_entity.id
_entity.type
_entity.pdbx_description
1 polymer ?
#
loop_
_entity_poly.entity_id
_entity_poly.type
_entity_poly.pdbx_seq_one_letter_code
_entity_poly.pdbx_strand_id
1 'polypeptide(L)'
;MAAVPPPPPTMEEVWQKVHTLYSAQSNVERTAADEWLQMHQASAAAWTTLDLLLRAEGLPEEGYFFAANSLRSKIRRNDVRQLEEGARERLRASLMEHIFKFRHGPMVVRKQLCLAFSEYAGKFDGGKADIVQEVCTSLSQSQETVPVL
;
A
#
# COMPACT_ATOMS: atom_id res chain seq x y z
N MET A 1 -31.89 1.38 21.01
CA MET A 1 -30.64 0.63 21.18
C MET A 1 -29.67 1.18 20.14
N ALA A 2 -28.72 2.02 20.55
CA ALA A 2 -27.74 2.59 19.62
C ALA A 2 -26.85 1.45 19.12
N ALA A 3 -26.91 1.15 17.82
CA ALA A 3 -25.99 0.22 17.18
C ALA A 3 -24.57 0.76 17.41
N VAL A 4 -23.78 0.04 18.20
CA VAL A 4 -22.33 0.29 18.32
C VAL A 4 -21.79 0.30 16.89
N PRO A 5 -21.13 1.38 16.43
CA PRO A 5 -20.56 1.40 15.09
C PRO A 5 -19.65 0.18 14.95
N PRO A 6 -19.72 -0.55 13.82
CA PRO A 6 -18.87 -1.72 13.63
C PRO A 6 -17.41 -1.31 13.87
N PRO A 7 -16.62 -2.12 14.59
CA PRO A 7 -15.22 -1.82 14.81
C PRO A 7 -14.53 -1.56 13.46
N PRO A 8 -13.54 -0.65 13.42
CA PRO A 8 -12.82 -0.40 12.19
C PRO A 8 -12.28 -1.72 11.65
N PRO A 9 -12.43 -1.97 10.34
CA PRO A 9 -12.07 -3.24 9.73
C PRO A 9 -10.61 -3.59 10.02
N THR A 10 -10.42 -4.75 10.63
CA THR A 10 -9.11 -5.26 11.04
C THR A 10 -8.31 -5.74 9.82
N MET A 11 -6.99 -5.81 9.96
CA MET A 11 -6.10 -6.36 8.93
C MET A 11 -6.53 -7.76 8.47
N GLU A 12 -6.95 -8.59 9.42
CA GLU A 12 -7.40 -9.96 9.16
C GLU A 12 -8.67 -9.98 8.30
N GLU A 13 -9.66 -9.13 8.62
CA GLU A 13 -10.89 -9.04 7.82
C GLU A 13 -10.62 -8.57 6.39
N VAL A 14 -9.71 -7.60 6.21
CA VAL A 14 -9.31 -7.17 4.87
C VAL A 14 -8.63 -8.31 4.13
N TRP A 15 -7.68 -9.00 4.77
CA TRP A 15 -7.00 -10.14 4.15
C TRP A 15 -7.97 -11.27 3.77
N GLN A 16 -8.93 -11.61 4.62
CA GLN A 16 -9.94 -12.62 4.31
C GLN A 16 -10.78 -12.25 3.08
N LYS A 17 -11.16 -10.97 2.95
CA LYS A 17 -11.90 -10.48 1.77
C LYS A 17 -11.04 -10.50 0.51
N VAL A 18 -9.76 -10.15 0.61
CA VAL A 18 -8.80 -10.27 -0.49
C VAL A 18 -8.67 -11.74 -0.91
N HIS A 19 -8.43 -12.64 0.04
CA HIS A 19 -8.33 -14.07 -0.23
C HIS A 19 -9.60 -14.58 -0.93
N THR A 20 -10.78 -14.19 -0.43
CA THR A 20 -12.08 -14.55 -1.03
C THR A 20 -12.20 -14.04 -2.46
N LEU A 21 -11.75 -12.80 -2.74
CA LEU A 21 -11.77 -12.25 -4.10
C LEU A 21 -10.96 -13.11 -5.09
N TYR A 22 -9.82 -13.65 -4.64
CA TYR A 22 -8.94 -14.48 -5.46
C TYR A 22 -9.33 -15.97 -5.50
N SER A 23 -9.93 -16.51 -4.43
CA SER A 23 -10.22 -17.95 -4.29
C SER A 23 -11.68 -18.35 -4.55
N ALA A 24 -12.61 -17.39 -4.57
CA ALA A 24 -14.04 -17.68 -4.70
C ALA A 24 -14.37 -18.32 -6.05
N GLN A 25 -15.09 -19.45 -6.01
CA GLN A 25 -15.69 -20.07 -7.18
C GLN A 25 -17.07 -19.49 -7.52
N SER A 26 -17.77 -18.93 -6.52
CA SER A 26 -19.05 -18.25 -6.69
C SER A 26 -18.85 -16.79 -7.09
N ASN A 27 -19.51 -16.36 -8.17
CA ASN A 27 -19.52 -14.94 -8.57
C ASN A 27 -20.19 -14.05 -7.50
N VAL A 28 -21.15 -14.57 -6.73
CA VAL A 28 -21.84 -13.80 -5.68
C VAL A 28 -20.88 -13.45 -4.54
N GLU A 29 -20.09 -14.41 -4.08
CA GLU A 29 -19.09 -14.21 -3.02
C GLU A 29 -17.98 -13.27 -3.48
N ARG A 30 -17.55 -13.41 -4.74
CA ARG A 30 -16.54 -12.53 -5.36
C ARG A 30 -17.03 -11.09 -5.43
N THR A 31 -18.25 -10.86 -5.93
CA THR A 31 -18.83 -9.51 -6.02
C THR A 31 -19.01 -8.90 -4.64
N ALA A 32 -19.52 -9.66 -3.66
CA ALA A 32 -19.70 -9.15 -2.30
C ALA A 32 -18.36 -8.79 -1.62
N ALA A 33 -17.30 -9.57 -1.88
CA ALA A 33 -15.95 -9.26 -1.41
C ALA A 33 -15.39 -8.00 -2.09
N ASP A 34 -15.57 -7.87 -3.40
CA ASP A 34 -15.11 -6.69 -4.14
C ASP A 34 -15.82 -5.42 -3.68
N GLU A 35 -17.15 -5.43 -3.56
CA GLU A 35 -17.94 -4.28 -3.06
C GLU A 35 -17.47 -3.85 -1.67
N TRP A 36 -17.26 -4.82 -0.77
CA TRP A 36 -16.76 -4.53 0.57
C TRP A 36 -15.35 -3.91 0.53
N LEU A 37 -14.45 -4.45 -0.30
CA LEU A 37 -13.09 -3.93 -0.46
C LEU A 37 -13.10 -2.52 -1.05
N GLN A 38 -13.98 -2.24 -2.00
CA GLN A 38 -14.15 -0.90 -2.57
C GLN A 38 -14.64 0.09 -1.50
N MET A 39 -15.60 -0.29 -0.67
CA MET A 39 -16.05 0.52 0.46
C MET A 39 -14.92 0.76 1.47
N HIS A 40 -14.15 -0.29 1.80
CA HIS A 40 -13.01 -0.16 2.69
C HIS A 40 -11.96 0.79 2.12
N GLN A 41 -11.57 0.64 0.85
CA GLN A 41 -10.61 1.50 0.16
C GLN A 41 -11.06 2.97 0.10
N ALA A 42 -12.37 3.24 0.08
CA ALA A 42 -12.90 4.60 0.16
C ALA A 42 -12.77 5.22 1.56
N SER A 43 -12.67 4.41 2.61
CA SER A 43 -12.56 4.89 3.99
C SER A 43 -11.18 5.49 4.32
N ALA A 44 -11.13 6.29 5.40
CA ALA A 44 -9.86 6.77 5.96
C ALA A 44 -9.06 5.65 6.66
N ALA A 45 -9.75 4.65 7.23
CA ALA A 45 -9.12 3.52 7.91
C ALA A 45 -8.24 2.68 6.98
N ALA A 46 -8.54 2.66 5.68
CA ALA A 46 -7.74 1.93 4.70
C ALA A 46 -6.28 2.37 4.63
N TRP A 47 -5.95 3.64 4.94
CA TRP A 47 -4.54 4.06 4.99
C TRP A 47 -3.74 3.22 5.98
N THR A 48 -4.27 3.06 7.19
CA THR A 48 -3.64 2.28 8.26
C THR A 48 -3.69 0.79 7.96
N THR A 49 -4.82 0.26 7.51
CA THR A 49 -4.95 -1.19 7.28
C THR A 49 -4.09 -1.68 6.13
N LEU A 50 -3.96 -0.91 5.04
CA LEU A 50 -3.08 -1.24 3.91
C LEU A 50 -1.59 -1.17 4.30
N ASP A 51 -1.23 -0.19 5.12
CA ASP A 51 0.12 -0.04 5.67
C ASP A 51 0.48 -1.22 6.59
N LEU A 52 -0.44 -1.66 7.45
CA LEU A 52 -0.29 -2.87 8.28
C LEU A 52 -0.14 -4.14 7.42
N LEU A 53 -0.92 -4.29 6.34
CA LEU A 53 -0.78 -5.41 5.41
C LEU A 53 0.61 -5.44 4.75
N LEU A 54 1.16 -4.29 4.36
CA LEU A 54 2.50 -4.23 3.78
C LEU A 54 3.60 -4.49 4.84
N ARG A 55 3.35 -4.14 6.11
CA ARG A 55 4.27 -4.45 7.23
C ARG A 55 4.21 -5.89 7.70
N ALA A 56 3.08 -6.59 7.53
CA ALA A 56 2.95 -7.99 7.91
C ALA A 56 4.00 -8.88 7.21
N GLU A 57 4.37 -9.97 7.87
CA GLU A 57 5.27 -10.98 7.34
C GLU A 57 4.48 -12.24 6.98
N GLY A 58 4.94 -12.98 5.97
CA GLY A 58 4.32 -14.26 5.58
C GLY A 58 3.00 -14.16 4.80
N LEU A 59 2.54 -12.96 4.41
CA LEU A 59 1.44 -12.86 3.45
C LEU A 59 1.87 -13.38 2.06
N PRO A 60 0.95 -13.97 1.29
CA PRO A 60 1.22 -14.36 -0.08
C PRO A 60 1.31 -13.12 -1.00
N GLU A 61 1.85 -13.30 -2.21
CA GLU A 61 2.13 -12.21 -3.15
C GLU A 61 0.88 -11.38 -3.48
N GLU A 62 -0.28 -12.04 -3.61
CA GLU A 62 -1.56 -11.41 -3.94
C GLU A 62 -2.01 -10.43 -2.85
N GLY A 63 -1.73 -10.74 -1.58
CA GLY A 63 -2.04 -9.86 -0.45
C GLY A 63 -1.20 -8.58 -0.48
N TYR A 64 0.11 -8.72 -0.69
CA TYR A 64 0.99 -7.56 -0.83
C TYR A 64 0.68 -6.75 -2.09
N PHE A 65 0.36 -7.41 -3.20
CA PHE A 65 -0.01 -6.75 -4.44
C PHE A 65 -1.31 -5.95 -4.27
N PHE A 66 -2.33 -6.56 -3.66
CA PHE A 66 -3.57 -5.87 -3.35
C PHE A 66 -3.32 -4.64 -2.48
N ALA A 67 -2.51 -4.79 -1.42
CA ALA A 67 -2.20 -3.70 -0.52
C ALA A 67 -1.48 -2.54 -1.22
N ALA A 68 -0.44 -2.83 -2.00
CA ALA A 68 0.33 -1.84 -2.75
C ALA A 68 -0.52 -1.15 -3.84
N ASN A 69 -1.30 -1.91 -4.61
CA ASN A 69 -2.16 -1.36 -5.66
C ASN A 69 -3.30 -0.50 -5.10
N SER A 70 -3.87 -0.90 -3.95
CA SER A 70 -4.89 -0.12 -3.25
C SER A 70 -4.32 1.17 -2.70
N LEU A 71 -3.13 1.13 -2.10
CA LEU A 71 -2.44 2.30 -1.57
C LEU A 71 -2.14 3.32 -2.67
N ARG A 72 -1.62 2.85 -3.81
CA ARG A 72 -1.43 3.64 -5.02
C ARG A 72 -2.73 4.30 -5.46
N SER A 73 -3.81 3.52 -5.58
CA SER A 73 -5.11 4.03 -6.00
C SER A 73 -5.64 5.13 -5.07
N LYS A 74 -5.45 5.00 -3.75
CA LYS A 74 -5.81 6.05 -2.78
C LYS A 74 -4.95 7.30 -2.96
N ILE A 75 -3.64 7.16 -3.18
CA ILE A 75 -2.76 8.30 -3.48
C ILE A 75 -3.22 9.02 -4.75
N ARG A 76 -3.56 8.27 -5.80
CA ARG A 76 -4.04 8.79 -7.09
C ARG A 76 -5.36 9.55 -7.00
N ARG A 77 -6.34 9.07 -6.22
CA ARG A 77 -7.71 9.65 -6.15
C ARG A 77 -7.82 11.00 -5.43
N ASN A 78 -6.71 11.54 -4.90
CA ASN A 78 -6.59 12.92 -4.39
C ASN A 78 -7.02 13.17 -2.94
N ASP A 79 -7.24 12.11 -2.14
CA ASP A 79 -7.45 12.22 -0.68
C ASP A 79 -6.24 12.82 0.05
N VAL A 80 -5.05 12.73 -0.55
CA VAL A 80 -3.78 13.15 0.07
C VAL A 80 -3.65 14.68 0.14
N ARG A 81 -4.42 15.45 -0.64
CA ARG A 81 -4.44 16.92 -0.56
C ARG A 81 -5.15 17.45 0.69
N GLN A 82 -6.05 16.65 1.27
CA GLN A 82 -6.71 16.98 2.54
C GLN A 82 -5.91 16.53 3.76
N LEU A 83 -4.83 15.76 3.56
CA LEU A 83 -3.97 15.31 4.65
C LEU A 83 -3.10 16.46 5.15
N GLU A 84 -3.09 16.61 6.46
CA GLU A 84 -2.17 17.51 7.16
C GLU A 84 -0.71 17.23 6.75
N GLU A 85 0.13 18.25 6.81
CA GLU A 85 1.54 18.16 6.42
C GLU A 85 2.29 17.02 7.14
N GLY A 86 2.02 16.83 8.44
CA GLY A 86 2.60 15.71 9.19
C GLY A 86 2.12 14.33 8.75
N ALA A 87 0.89 14.19 8.25
CA ALA A 87 0.39 12.92 7.72
C ALA A 87 1.00 12.60 6.35
N ARG A 88 1.29 13.63 5.53
CA ARG A 88 2.01 13.48 4.27
C ARG A 88 3.43 12.95 4.49
N GLU A 89 4.17 13.54 5.43
CA GLU A 89 5.54 13.10 5.74
C GLU A 89 5.57 11.65 6.26
N ARG A 90 4.62 11.27 7.13
CA ARG A 90 4.47 9.87 7.58
C ARG A 90 4.20 8.91 6.43
N LEU A 91 3.37 9.31 5.46
CA LEU A 91 3.09 8.49 4.28
C LEU A 91 4.33 8.32 3.40
N ARG A 92 5.13 9.39 3.22
CA ARG A 92 6.42 9.32 2.50
C ARG A 92 7.35 8.31 3.16
N ALA A 93 7.56 8.45 4.47
CA ALA A 93 8.44 7.56 5.24
C ALA A 93 7.98 6.09 5.17
N SER A 94 6.67 5.84 5.33
CA SER A 94 6.09 4.50 5.19
C SER A 94 6.30 3.93 3.78
N LEU A 95 6.06 4.70 2.71
CA LEU A 95 6.30 4.25 1.34
C LEU A 95 7.75 3.85 1.09
N MET A 96 8.71 4.63 1.61
CA MET A 96 10.14 4.30 1.51
C MET A 96 10.49 3.05 2.30
N GLU A 97 9.97 2.90 3.52
CA GLU A 97 10.13 1.70 4.34
C GLU A 97 9.64 0.46 3.59
N HIS A 98 8.48 0.54 2.94
CA HIS A 98 7.94 -0.55 2.13
C HIS A 98 8.78 -0.84 0.89
N ILE A 99 9.22 0.18 0.14
CA ILE A 99 10.10 -0.02 -1.03
C ILE A 99 11.39 -0.72 -0.59
N PHE A 100 11.96 -0.33 0.54
CA PHE A 100 13.15 -0.95 1.10
C PHE A 100 12.90 -2.40 1.52
N LYS A 101 11.77 -2.69 2.18
CA LYS A 101 11.36 -4.06 2.56
C LYS A 101 11.21 -4.97 1.35
N PHE A 102 10.53 -4.50 0.31
CA PHE A 102 10.25 -5.30 -0.90
C PHE A 102 11.36 -5.20 -1.97
N ARG A 103 12.56 -4.69 -1.65
CA ARG A 103 13.65 -4.51 -2.62
C ARG A 103 14.11 -5.83 -3.27
N HIS A 104 14.13 -6.91 -2.49
CA HIS A 104 14.39 -8.30 -2.93
C HIS A 104 13.11 -9.14 -3.05
N GLY A 105 11.94 -8.52 -2.82
CA GLY A 105 10.64 -9.18 -2.89
C GLY A 105 10.08 -9.30 -4.32
N PRO A 106 8.81 -9.70 -4.44
CA PRO A 106 8.15 -9.82 -5.74
C PRO A 106 8.22 -8.53 -6.56
N MET A 107 8.69 -8.66 -7.80
CA MET A 107 8.86 -7.51 -8.71
C MET A 107 7.54 -6.76 -8.94
N VAL A 108 6.41 -7.46 -8.94
CA VAL A 108 5.08 -6.86 -9.15
C VAL A 108 4.73 -5.91 -8.00
N VAL A 109 4.94 -6.34 -6.75
CA VAL A 109 4.71 -5.52 -5.54
C VAL A 109 5.63 -4.30 -5.54
N ARG A 110 6.93 -4.52 -5.76
CA ARG A 110 7.93 -3.44 -5.82
C ARG A 110 7.57 -2.39 -6.87
N LYS A 111 7.15 -2.82 -8.07
CA LYS A 111 6.70 -1.90 -9.13
C LYS A 111 5.50 -1.06 -8.69
N GLN A 112 4.50 -1.66 -8.02
CA GLN A 112 3.35 -0.90 -7.54
C GLN A 112 3.73 0.12 -6.47
N LEU A 113 4.63 -0.22 -5.56
CA LEU A 113 5.14 0.70 -4.54
C LEU A 113 5.93 1.87 -5.15
N CYS A 114 6.80 1.60 -6.13
CA CYS A 114 7.51 2.65 -6.85
C CYS A 114 6.53 3.58 -7.58
N LEU A 115 5.50 3.04 -8.24
CA LEU A 115 4.47 3.84 -8.90
C LEU A 115 3.63 4.65 -7.89
N ALA A 116 3.27 4.06 -6.76
CA ALA A 116 2.58 4.76 -5.66
C ALA A 116 3.40 5.96 -5.18
N PHE A 117 4.71 5.76 -5.03
CA PHE A 117 5.63 6.81 -4.64
C PHE A 117 5.82 7.89 -5.71
N SER A 118 5.89 7.51 -7.00
CA SER A 118 5.91 8.49 -8.10
C SER A 118 4.64 9.32 -8.16
N GLU A 119 3.47 8.72 -7.90
CA GLU A 119 2.20 9.45 -7.83
C GLU A 119 2.13 10.37 -6.61
N TYR A 120 2.71 9.97 -5.47
CA TYR A 120 2.88 10.83 -4.30
C TYR A 120 3.80 12.02 -4.66
N ALA A 121 4.97 11.73 -5.23
CA ALA A 121 5.95 12.73 -5.63
C ALA A 121 5.33 13.77 -6.57
N GLY A 122 4.67 13.35 -7.65
CA GLY A 122 4.06 14.27 -8.61
C GLY A 122 2.95 15.17 -8.02
N LYS A 123 2.38 14.83 -6.86
CA LYS A 123 1.32 15.61 -6.20
C LYS A 123 1.83 16.60 -5.16
N PHE A 124 2.90 16.25 -4.44
CA PHE A 124 3.42 17.06 -3.33
C PHE A 124 4.70 17.77 -3.65
N ASP A 125 5.41 17.27 -4.65
CA ASP A 125 6.67 17.80 -5.06
C ASP A 125 6.46 18.43 -6.43
N GLY A 126 6.48 19.75 -6.47
CA GLY A 126 6.39 20.53 -7.71
C GLY A 126 7.62 20.35 -8.61
N GLY A 127 8.07 19.12 -8.82
CA GLY A 127 9.19 18.75 -9.68
C GLY A 127 10.57 18.83 -9.02
N LYS A 128 10.75 18.49 -7.74
CA LYS A 128 12.11 18.45 -7.17
C LYS A 128 12.75 17.07 -7.39
N ALA A 129 13.96 17.09 -7.92
CA ALA A 129 14.78 15.91 -8.16
C ALA A 129 15.16 15.13 -6.87
N ASP A 130 14.86 15.69 -5.71
CA ASP A 130 15.23 15.20 -4.37
C ASP A 130 14.62 13.83 -4.08
N ILE A 131 13.38 13.59 -4.52
CA ILE A 131 12.66 12.34 -4.27
C ILE A 131 13.29 11.15 -4.99
N VAL A 132 13.70 11.35 -6.25
CA VAL A 132 14.38 10.30 -7.03
C VAL A 132 15.77 10.07 -6.46
N GLN A 133 16.49 11.13 -6.09
CA GLN A 133 17.80 10.98 -5.45
C GLN A 133 17.72 10.24 -4.12
N GLU A 134 16.70 10.49 -3.30
CA GLU A 134 16.53 9.79 -2.03
C GLU A 134 16.26 8.30 -2.23
N VAL A 135 15.39 7.92 -3.19
CA VAL A 135 15.17 6.49 -3.52
C VAL A 135 16.45 5.86 -4.07
N CYS A 136 17.14 6.53 -5.00
CA CYS A 136 18.42 6.05 -5.52
C CYS A 136 19.47 5.94 -4.42
N THR A 137 19.48 6.84 -3.44
CA THR A 137 20.42 6.82 -2.31
C THR A 137 20.07 5.70 -1.34
N SER A 138 18.80 5.55 -0.98
CA SER A 138 18.33 4.49 -0.09
C SER A 138 18.58 3.09 -0.69
N LEU A 139 18.36 2.93 -2.00
CA LEU A 139 18.63 1.68 -2.70
C LEU A 139 20.12 1.45 -2.96
N SER A 140 20.92 2.50 -3.20
CA SER A 140 22.37 2.36 -3.45
C SER A 140 23.21 2.19 -2.19
N GLN A 141 22.78 2.75 -1.05
CA GLN A 141 23.42 2.54 0.26
C GLN A 141 23.26 1.10 0.77
N SER A 142 22.39 0.29 0.14
CA SER A 142 22.27 -1.14 0.41
C SER A 142 23.44 -1.90 -0.23
N GLN A 143 24.60 -1.87 0.41
CA GLN A 143 25.75 -2.73 0.08
C GLN A 143 25.45 -4.20 0.43
N GLU A 144 24.57 -4.84 -0.33
CA GLU A 144 24.46 -6.30 -0.38
C GLU A 144 24.24 -6.71 -1.83
N THR A 145 25.31 -6.63 -2.63
CA THR A 145 25.51 -7.41 -3.86
C THR A 145 26.89 -7.06 -4.41
N VAL A 146 27.93 -7.47 -3.69
CA VAL A 146 29.16 -7.89 -4.38
C VAL A 146 29.03 -9.40 -4.50
N PRO A 147 28.70 -9.97 -5.68
CA PRO A 147 29.03 -11.36 -5.90
C PRO A 147 30.56 -11.42 -5.88
N VAL A 148 31.10 -12.10 -4.88
CA VAL A 148 32.48 -12.59 -4.95
C VAL A 148 32.60 -13.39 -6.24
N LEU A 149 33.66 -13.04 -6.99
CA LEU A 149 34.12 -13.62 -8.25
C LEU A 149 34.19 -15.15 -8.22
#